data_AF-A0A7S0C8P0-F1
#
_entry.id   AF-A0A7S0C8P0-F1
#
_cell.length_a   1.000
_cell.length_b   1.000
_cell.length_c   1.000
_cell.angle_alpha   90.00
_cell.angle_beta   90.00
_cell.angle_gamma   90.00
#
_symmetry.space_group_name_H-M   'P 1'
#
loop_
_entity.id
_entity.type
_entity.pdbx_description
1 polymer ?
#
loop_
_entity_poly.entity_id
_entity_poly.type
_entity_poly.pdbx_seq_one_letter_code
_entity_poly.pdbx_strand_id
1 'polypeptide(L)'
;MAKFTLVLLLSVTVSLFDFHCKSVALALTRPSMMISTRKQSLQLATVSMLSLQKNPHDMEREGEHGLEDINEPLVSRRDVGSRIFGGAFFALSANIIKNPSASAADPPGSAFVGTYSDPINHPGGKRTIRLLDKVVGDYQLAEVEGGGGIGEPKSYVLPAVLVGDRAIIIDFTPKGGPRDFTGVLDGKNIKFLRDGNKWPRID
;
A
#
# COMPACT_ATOMS: atom_id res chain seq x y z
N MET A 1 16.04 -77.71 -8.37
CA MET A 1 16.96 -76.62 -8.76
C MET A 1 16.61 -75.41 -7.92
N ALA A 2 17.53 -74.98 -7.07
CA ALA A 2 17.34 -73.96 -6.04
C ALA A 2 17.53 -72.54 -6.58
N LYS A 3 16.86 -71.56 -5.95
CA LYS A 3 17.35 -70.19 -5.62
C LYS A 3 16.25 -69.47 -4.82
N PHE A 4 16.28 -69.56 -3.50
CA PHE A 4 16.92 -68.64 -2.53
C PHE A 4 16.13 -67.34 -2.30
N THR A 5 15.34 -67.39 -1.23
CA THR A 5 14.78 -66.26 -0.47
C THR A 5 15.91 -65.51 0.24
N LEU A 6 15.91 -64.17 0.20
CA LEU A 6 16.57 -63.35 1.23
C LEU A 6 15.74 -62.09 1.48
N VAL A 7 15.16 -62.03 2.68
CA VAL A 7 14.59 -60.86 3.34
C VAL A 7 15.71 -60.21 4.13
N LEU A 8 15.90 -58.89 4.02
CA LEU A 8 16.54 -58.12 5.08
C LEU A 8 15.93 -56.72 5.18
N LEU A 9 15.29 -56.48 6.33
CA LEU A 9 14.96 -55.18 6.90
C LEU A 9 16.20 -54.29 6.99
N LEU A 10 16.03 -52.97 6.95
CA LEU A 10 16.50 -52.12 8.05
C LEU A 10 15.76 -50.77 8.05
N SER A 11 15.22 -50.44 9.22
CA SER A 11 14.50 -49.23 9.57
C SER A 11 15.42 -48.24 10.31
N VAL A 12 15.16 -46.94 10.10
CA VAL A 12 15.27 -45.81 11.06
C VAL A 12 16.68 -45.40 11.56
N THR A 13 17.02 -44.11 11.40
CA THR A 13 17.26 -43.15 12.51
C THR A 13 17.45 -41.71 12.01
N VAL A 14 16.78 -40.76 12.68
CA VAL A 14 16.94 -39.30 12.60
C VAL A 14 17.75 -38.82 13.81
N SER A 15 18.70 -37.88 13.64
CA SER A 15 19.15 -36.84 14.61
C SER A 15 20.40 -36.15 14.04
N LEU A 16 20.41 -34.83 13.79
CA LEU A 16 20.65 -33.68 14.69
C LEU A 16 22.10 -33.54 15.20
N PHE A 17 22.54 -32.28 15.38
CA PHE A 17 23.86 -31.75 15.78
C PHE A 17 24.85 -31.53 14.60
N ASP A 18 25.54 -30.39 14.42
CA ASP A 18 26.03 -29.42 15.40
C ASP A 18 26.22 -28.01 14.83
N PHE A 19 25.94 -27.02 15.68
CA PHE A 19 26.49 -25.66 15.60
C PHE A 19 28.01 -25.73 15.83
N HIS A 20 28.81 -25.08 14.99
CA HIS A 20 30.13 -24.63 15.42
C HIS A 20 30.49 -23.26 14.86
N CYS A 21 30.44 -22.30 15.77
CA CYS A 21 31.09 -21.01 15.73
C CYS A 21 32.60 -21.18 15.49
N LYS A 22 33.16 -20.41 14.55
CA LYS A 22 34.57 -19.98 14.60
C LYS A 22 34.70 -18.61 13.92
N SER A 23 34.71 -17.58 14.76
CA SER A 23 35.43 -16.34 14.46
C SER A 23 36.92 -16.66 14.37
N VAL A 24 37.57 -16.30 13.26
CA VAL A 24 39.00 -15.99 13.24
C VAL A 24 39.18 -14.76 12.38
N ALA A 25 39.58 -13.67 13.04
CA ALA A 25 40.07 -12.46 12.43
C ALA A 25 41.53 -12.61 11.99
N LEU A 26 41.92 -11.72 11.07
CA LEU A 26 43.29 -11.27 10.80
C LEU A 26 44.16 -12.11 9.86
N ALA A 27 44.23 -11.69 8.60
CA ALA A 27 45.50 -11.57 7.88
C ALA A 27 45.34 -10.62 6.68
N LEU A 28 46.03 -9.48 6.78
CA LEU A 28 46.21 -8.48 5.74
C LEU A 28 47.10 -9.05 4.63
N THR A 29 46.63 -9.07 3.39
CA THR A 29 47.49 -8.93 2.21
C THR A 29 46.67 -8.41 1.05
N ARG A 30 46.91 -7.14 0.69
CA ARG A 30 46.51 -6.55 -0.58
C ARG A 30 47.34 -7.21 -1.71
N PRO A 31 46.73 -7.48 -2.86
CA PRO A 31 47.41 -7.21 -4.12
C PRO A 31 46.70 -6.13 -4.92
N SER A 32 47.57 -5.28 -5.45
CA SER A 32 47.33 -4.13 -6.30
C SER A 32 46.69 -4.48 -7.63
N MET A 33 45.85 -3.56 -8.11
CA MET A 33 45.54 -3.23 -9.51
C MET A 33 45.66 -4.32 -10.60
N MET A 34 44.52 -4.70 -11.17
CA MET A 34 44.38 -4.68 -12.64
C MET A 34 43.04 -4.05 -13.03
N ILE A 35 43.15 -2.83 -13.53
CA ILE A 35 42.14 -2.14 -14.32
C ILE A 35 42.03 -2.92 -15.64
N SER A 36 40.92 -3.63 -15.86
CA SER A 36 40.56 -4.15 -17.18
C SER A 36 39.39 -3.34 -17.73
N THR A 37 39.75 -2.30 -18.47
CA THR A 37 38.86 -1.50 -19.30
C THR A 37 38.48 -2.30 -20.54
N ARG A 38 37.39 -3.08 -20.46
CA ARG A 38 36.71 -3.55 -21.68
C ARG A 38 35.82 -2.45 -22.22
N LYS A 39 36.40 -1.69 -23.15
CA LYS A 39 35.69 -0.97 -24.23
C LYS A 39 34.66 -1.92 -24.84
N GLN A 40 33.38 -1.69 -24.61
CA GLN A 40 32.35 -2.16 -25.54
C GLN A 40 31.83 -0.96 -26.32
N SER A 41 32.04 -1.13 -27.62
CA SER A 41 31.71 -0.29 -28.75
C SER A 41 30.42 0.50 -28.59
N LEU A 42 30.53 1.80 -28.91
CA LEU A 42 29.45 2.57 -29.48
C LEU A 42 28.74 1.77 -30.58
N GLN A 43 27.43 1.65 -30.47
CA GLN A 43 26.55 1.56 -31.63
C GLN A 43 25.68 2.82 -31.59
N LEU A 44 26.05 3.73 -32.48
CA LEU A 44 25.41 4.99 -32.76
C LEU A 44 24.05 4.68 -33.40
N ALA A 45 22.99 4.60 -32.60
CA ALA A 45 21.63 4.51 -33.14
C ALA A 45 21.15 5.93 -33.45
N THR A 46 21.08 6.17 -34.75
CA THR A 46 20.68 7.38 -35.45
C THR A 46 19.43 8.02 -34.85
N VAL A 47 19.56 9.32 -34.57
CA VAL A 47 18.48 10.26 -34.26
C VAL A 47 17.49 10.29 -35.42
N SER A 48 16.26 9.83 -35.19
CA SER A 48 15.12 10.13 -36.05
C SER A 48 14.26 11.19 -35.35
N MET A 49 14.71 12.44 -35.47
CA MET A 49 13.92 13.64 -35.18
C MET A 49 12.82 13.74 -36.25
N LEU A 50 11.61 13.27 -35.93
CA LEU A 50 10.41 13.62 -36.71
C LEU A 50 9.58 14.64 -35.94
N SER A 51 9.69 15.88 -36.44
CA SER A 51 8.59 16.83 -36.61
C SER A 51 7.86 17.32 -35.35
N LEU A 52 8.44 18.35 -34.75
CA LEU A 52 7.72 19.41 -34.06
C LEU A 52 7.25 20.42 -35.12
N GLN A 53 5.97 20.38 -35.50
CA GLN A 53 5.31 21.51 -36.14
C GLN A 53 3.99 21.77 -35.43
N LYS A 54 4.08 22.36 -34.24
CA LYS A 54 2.94 23.05 -33.63
C LYS A 54 2.83 24.41 -34.32
N ASN A 55 1.76 24.58 -35.10
CA ASN A 55 1.31 25.86 -35.62
C ASN A 55 1.09 26.85 -34.47
N PRO A 56 1.77 28.01 -34.45
CA PRO A 56 1.47 29.11 -33.56
C PRO A 56 0.58 30.11 -34.32
N HIS A 57 -0.68 29.75 -34.52
CA HIS A 57 -1.75 30.67 -34.92
C HIS A 57 -3.04 30.08 -34.39
N ASP A 58 -3.47 30.59 -33.24
CA ASP A 58 -4.86 30.89 -32.89
C ASP A 58 -4.87 31.33 -31.43
N MET A 59 -4.44 32.58 -31.29
CA MET A 59 -4.69 33.43 -30.14
C MET A 59 -6.14 33.94 -30.26
N GLU A 60 -6.79 34.10 -29.11
CA GLU A 60 -8.01 34.90 -28.86
C GLU A 60 -9.38 34.24 -29.13
N ARG A 61 -10.04 33.85 -28.03
CA ARG A 61 -11.41 34.32 -27.81
C ARG A 61 -11.68 34.48 -26.32
N GLU A 62 -11.66 35.75 -25.91
CA GLU A 62 -12.22 36.27 -24.68
C GLU A 62 -13.67 35.78 -24.50
N GLY A 63 -13.93 35.29 -23.29
CA GLY A 63 -15.23 34.85 -22.83
C GLY A 63 -15.43 35.27 -21.39
N GLU A 64 -15.45 36.60 -21.18
CA GLU A 64 -16.10 37.20 -20.02
C GLU A 64 -17.56 36.74 -19.98
N HIS A 65 -17.98 36.07 -18.91
CA HIS A 65 -19.38 36.04 -18.53
C HIS A 65 -19.52 35.79 -17.03
N GLY A 66 -20.05 36.79 -16.34
CA GLY A 66 -21.03 36.58 -15.28
C GLY A 66 -20.49 36.35 -13.88
N LEU A 67 -20.06 37.42 -13.23
CA LEU A 67 -20.27 37.61 -11.81
C LEU A 67 -21.80 37.68 -11.56
N GLU A 68 -22.40 36.58 -11.12
CA GLU A 68 -23.68 36.64 -10.40
C GLU A 68 -23.43 36.39 -8.91
N ASP A 69 -23.33 37.53 -8.24
CA ASP A 69 -23.57 37.76 -6.83
C ASP A 69 -24.99 37.28 -6.46
N ILE A 70 -25.07 36.23 -5.64
CA ILE A 70 -26.23 35.97 -4.79
C ILE A 70 -25.79 35.88 -3.33
N ASN A 71 -25.59 37.06 -2.75
CA ASN A 71 -25.74 37.30 -1.33
C ASN A 71 -27.07 36.72 -0.78
N GLU A 72 -26.90 35.84 0.22
CA GLU A 72 -27.73 35.67 1.44
C GLU A 72 -29.14 35.03 1.33
N PRO A 73 -29.71 34.44 2.42
CA PRO A 73 -29.28 34.56 3.82
C PRO A 73 -29.09 33.24 4.59
N LEU A 74 -28.14 33.32 5.52
CA LEU A 74 -28.00 32.47 6.70
C LEU A 74 -29.36 32.30 7.42
N VAL A 75 -29.87 31.07 7.44
CA VAL A 75 -31.05 30.70 8.24
C VAL A 75 -30.71 30.79 9.73
N SER A 76 -31.09 31.92 10.32
CA SER A 76 -31.17 32.15 11.76
C SER A 76 -32.24 31.23 12.36
N ARG A 77 -31.83 30.11 12.96
CA ARG A 77 -32.68 29.32 13.86
C ARG A 77 -32.53 29.81 15.29
N ARG A 78 -33.14 30.97 15.57
CA ARG A 78 -33.56 31.38 16.92
C ARG A 78 -34.85 32.17 16.78
N ASP A 79 -35.99 31.51 16.98
CA ASP A 79 -37.10 31.97 17.83
C ASP A 79 -38.33 31.09 17.57
N VAL A 80 -38.67 30.21 18.52
CA VAL A 80 -40.05 29.75 18.70
C VAL A 80 -40.30 29.69 20.21
N GLY A 81 -41.20 30.54 20.66
CA GLY A 81 -42.18 30.11 21.66
C GLY A 81 -41.88 30.49 23.10
N SER A 82 -41.97 31.77 23.37
CA SER A 82 -42.32 32.33 24.68
C SER A 82 -43.62 31.72 25.24
N ARG A 83 -43.61 31.40 26.55
CA ARG A 83 -44.73 31.36 27.53
C ARG A 83 -45.77 30.24 27.42
N ILE A 84 -46.05 29.55 28.54
CA ILE A 84 -47.34 29.58 29.28
C ILE A 84 -47.12 29.16 30.76
N PHE A 85 -47.76 29.92 31.64
CA PHE A 85 -47.91 29.78 33.09
C PHE A 85 -48.79 28.57 33.50
N GLY A 86 -48.46 27.94 34.64
CA GLY A 86 -49.47 27.39 35.58
C GLY A 86 -49.88 25.93 35.40
N GLY A 87 -49.68 25.12 36.45
CA GLY A 87 -50.34 23.82 36.61
C GLY A 87 -49.38 22.70 36.98
N ALA A 88 -49.50 22.21 38.21
CA ALA A 88 -48.71 21.13 38.78
C ALA A 88 -48.81 19.84 37.95
N PHE A 89 -47.68 19.32 37.47
CA PHE A 89 -47.48 17.91 37.16
C PHE A 89 -46.03 17.52 37.48
N PHE A 90 -45.84 16.84 38.61
CA PHE A 90 -44.64 16.07 38.89
C PHE A 90 -44.61 14.87 37.93
N ALA A 91 -43.91 14.99 36.81
CA ALA A 91 -43.51 13.85 36.00
C ALA A 91 -42.00 13.65 36.16
N LEU A 92 -41.63 12.62 36.91
CA LEU A 92 -40.26 12.14 37.09
C LEU A 92 -39.68 11.80 35.72
N SER A 93 -39.00 12.75 35.07
CA SER A 93 -38.28 12.50 33.82
C SER A 93 -37.03 11.70 34.16
N ALA A 94 -37.09 10.38 33.99
CA ALA A 94 -35.92 9.55 33.82
C ALA A 94 -35.27 9.93 32.48
N ASN A 95 -34.45 11.00 32.50
CA ASN A 95 -33.48 11.27 31.45
C ASN A 95 -32.47 10.12 31.48
N ILE A 96 -32.80 9.04 30.77
CA ILE A 96 -31.81 8.05 30.35
C ILE A 96 -30.91 8.77 29.37
N ILE A 97 -29.87 9.42 29.88
CA ILE A 97 -28.71 9.81 29.10
C ILE A 97 -28.11 8.48 28.63
N LYS A 98 -28.55 8.01 27.45
CA LYS A 98 -27.76 7.06 26.67
C LYS A 98 -26.49 7.81 26.33
N ASN A 99 -25.46 7.65 27.17
CA ASN A 99 -24.10 7.94 26.77
C ASN A 99 -23.89 7.25 25.43
N PRO A 100 -23.63 7.96 24.32
CA PRO A 100 -23.08 7.30 23.15
C PRO A 100 -21.74 6.74 23.64
N SER A 101 -21.71 5.43 23.87
CA SER A 101 -20.44 4.71 23.99
C SER A 101 -19.70 5.05 22.71
N ALA A 102 -18.70 5.92 22.81
CA ALA A 102 -17.81 6.22 21.70
C ALA A 102 -17.20 4.87 21.31
N SER A 103 -17.71 4.28 20.23
CA SER A 103 -17.02 3.19 19.57
C SER A 103 -15.64 3.75 19.28
N ALA A 104 -14.60 3.09 19.80
CA ALA A 104 -13.23 3.45 19.46
C ALA A 104 -13.17 3.54 17.93
N ALA A 105 -12.86 4.72 17.41
CA ALA A 105 -12.72 4.90 15.97
C ALA A 105 -11.59 3.97 15.52
N ASP A 106 -11.82 3.22 14.44
CA ASP A 106 -10.79 2.38 13.86
C ASP A 106 -9.55 3.23 13.54
N PRO A 107 -8.34 2.67 13.64
CA PRO A 107 -7.14 3.40 13.27
C PRO A 107 -7.24 3.87 11.81
N PRO A 108 -6.68 5.06 11.49
CA PRO A 108 -6.67 5.56 10.12
C PRO A 108 -6.01 4.56 9.18
N GLY A 109 -6.62 4.30 8.02
CA GLY A 109 -6.12 3.34 7.05
C GLY A 109 -6.57 1.89 7.30
N SER A 110 -7.40 1.63 8.32
CA SER A 110 -7.99 0.32 8.59
C SER A 110 -8.75 -0.25 7.38
N ALA A 111 -9.33 0.63 6.54
CA ALA A 111 -10.03 0.25 5.32
C ALA A 111 -9.15 -0.48 4.28
N PHE A 112 -7.83 -0.26 4.32
CA PHE A 112 -6.85 -0.92 3.45
C PHE A 112 -6.33 -2.24 4.01
N VAL A 113 -6.65 -2.58 5.26
CA VAL A 113 -6.19 -3.84 5.87
C VAL A 113 -6.97 -5.00 5.25
N GLY A 114 -6.24 -5.97 4.71
CA GLY A 114 -6.82 -7.12 4.03
C GLY A 114 -5.81 -7.83 3.13
N THR A 115 -6.29 -8.84 2.42
CA THR A 115 -5.50 -9.55 1.42
C THR A 115 -6.04 -9.24 0.02
N TYR A 116 -5.11 -8.93 -0.87
CA TYR A 116 -5.38 -8.53 -2.23
C TYR A 116 -4.65 -9.43 -3.22
N SER A 117 -5.20 -9.53 -4.43
CA SER A 117 -4.57 -10.20 -5.57
C SER A 117 -4.00 -9.17 -6.53
N ASP A 118 -2.90 -9.47 -7.22
CA ASP A 118 -2.37 -8.65 -8.32
C ASP A 118 -2.47 -9.43 -9.65
N PRO A 119 -3.65 -9.47 -10.28
CA PRO A 119 -3.90 -10.35 -11.42
C PRO A 119 -3.13 -9.96 -12.69
N ILE A 120 -2.78 -8.68 -12.85
CA ILE A 120 -2.15 -8.18 -14.09
C ILE A 120 -0.64 -8.38 -14.05
N ASN A 121 0.02 -7.89 -13.00
CA ASN A 121 1.48 -7.88 -12.95
C ASN A 121 2.04 -9.17 -12.34
N HIS A 122 1.28 -9.82 -11.45
CA HIS A 122 1.74 -11.00 -10.73
C HIS A 122 0.63 -12.06 -10.59
N PRO A 123 0.26 -12.75 -11.70
CA PRO A 123 -0.77 -13.78 -11.67
C PRO A 123 -0.51 -14.82 -10.57
N GLY A 124 -1.52 -15.04 -9.71
CA GLY A 124 -1.43 -15.94 -8.55
C GLY A 124 -0.76 -15.34 -7.31
N GLY A 125 -0.18 -14.15 -7.42
CA GLY A 125 0.46 -13.43 -6.32
C GLY A 125 -0.54 -12.78 -5.38
N LYS A 126 -0.25 -12.88 -4.08
CA LYS A 126 -1.04 -12.24 -3.02
C LYS A 126 -0.27 -11.10 -2.38
N ARG A 127 -1.02 -10.14 -1.83
CA ARG A 127 -0.54 -8.93 -1.13
C ARG A 127 -1.38 -8.74 0.12
N THR A 128 -0.80 -8.93 1.29
CA THR A 128 -1.48 -8.71 2.57
C THR A 128 -0.98 -7.42 3.18
N ILE A 129 -1.89 -6.49 3.43
CA ILE A 129 -1.59 -5.17 4.00
C ILE A 129 -1.84 -5.22 5.51
N ARG A 130 -0.85 -4.80 6.29
CA ARG A 130 -0.91 -4.76 7.76
C ARG A 130 -0.49 -3.40 8.28
N LEU A 131 -1.22 -2.87 9.26
CA LEU A 131 -0.82 -1.64 9.96
C LEU A 131 0.28 -1.94 10.97
N LEU A 132 1.20 -1.01 11.12
CA LEU A 132 2.19 -1.01 12.20
C LEU A 132 1.74 -0.06 13.30
N ASP A 133 2.16 -0.27 14.55
CA ASP A 133 1.79 0.60 15.69
C ASP A 133 2.59 1.92 15.71
N LYS A 134 2.67 2.62 14.56
CA LYS A 134 3.40 3.87 14.43
C LYS A 134 2.69 4.84 13.49
N VAL A 135 2.38 6.01 14.04
CA VAL A 135 1.78 7.15 13.33
C VAL A 135 2.73 8.33 13.37
N VAL A 136 2.88 9.04 12.25
CA VAL A 136 3.69 10.25 12.12
C VAL A 136 2.83 11.33 11.46
N GLY A 137 2.25 12.23 12.26
CA GLY A 137 1.27 13.19 11.76
C GLY A 137 0.04 12.47 11.17
N ASP A 138 -0.30 12.77 9.92
CA ASP A 138 -1.44 12.14 9.21
C ASP A 138 -1.09 10.78 8.57
N TYR A 139 0.15 10.31 8.77
CA TYR A 139 0.68 9.12 8.12
C TYR A 139 0.69 7.93 9.06
N GLN A 140 -0.02 6.87 8.68
CA GLN A 140 -0.01 5.58 9.37
C GLN A 140 0.99 4.66 8.68
N LEU A 141 1.98 4.13 9.41
CA LEU A 141 2.92 3.17 8.83
C LEU A 141 2.25 1.81 8.64
N ALA A 142 2.62 1.13 7.57
CA ALA A 142 2.15 -0.19 7.22
C ALA A 142 3.21 -0.99 6.49
N GLU A 143 2.93 -2.26 6.32
CA GLU A 143 3.72 -3.18 5.53
C GLU A 143 2.82 -3.98 4.59
N VAL A 144 3.39 -4.36 3.44
CA VAL A 144 2.73 -5.21 2.45
C VAL A 144 3.53 -6.49 2.33
N GLU A 145 3.00 -7.57 2.89
CA GLU A 145 3.54 -8.91 2.69
C GLU A 145 3.08 -9.44 1.33
N GLY A 146 4.03 -9.67 0.42
CA GLY A 146 3.75 -10.14 -0.92
C GLY A 146 4.47 -11.45 -1.24
N GLY A 147 3.93 -12.23 -2.16
CA GLY A 147 4.62 -13.39 -2.73
C GLY A 147 3.69 -14.32 -3.48
N GLY A 148 4.26 -15.43 -3.96
CA GLY A 148 3.52 -16.53 -4.58
C GLY A 148 3.09 -16.31 -6.03
N GLY A 149 3.37 -15.14 -6.62
CA GLY A 149 3.14 -14.87 -8.03
C GLY A 149 4.15 -15.58 -8.93
N ILE A 150 3.76 -15.81 -10.19
CA ILE A 150 4.67 -16.34 -11.21
C ILE A 150 5.86 -15.39 -11.38
N GLY A 151 7.08 -15.91 -11.28
CA GLY A 151 8.31 -15.11 -11.40
C GLY A 151 8.66 -14.28 -10.15
N GLU A 152 7.97 -14.51 -9.03
CA GLU A 152 8.23 -13.82 -7.76
C GLU A 152 8.84 -14.72 -6.70
N PRO A 153 9.59 -14.16 -5.73
CA PRO A 153 9.98 -14.90 -4.54
C PRO A 153 8.76 -15.36 -3.73
N LYS A 154 8.97 -16.41 -2.92
CA LYS A 154 7.91 -17.03 -2.11
C LYS A 154 7.24 -16.06 -1.14
N SER A 155 8.01 -15.19 -0.51
CA SER A 155 7.53 -14.13 0.37
C SER A 155 8.53 -12.98 0.41
N TYR A 156 8.03 -11.76 0.57
CA TYR A 156 8.78 -10.54 0.79
C TYR A 156 7.89 -9.52 1.51
N VAL A 157 8.51 -8.49 2.10
CA VAL A 157 7.79 -7.40 2.79
C VAL A 157 8.19 -6.08 2.16
N LEU A 158 7.20 -5.25 1.83
CA LEU A 158 7.39 -3.90 1.33
C LEU A 158 6.97 -2.88 2.39
N PRO A 159 7.75 -1.80 2.59
CA PRO A 159 7.30 -0.68 3.39
C PRO A 159 6.13 0.04 2.70
N ALA A 160 5.15 0.45 3.50
CA ALA A 160 4.04 1.27 3.02
C ALA A 160 3.66 2.34 4.05
N VAL A 161 3.00 3.38 3.55
CA VAL A 161 2.43 4.45 4.37
C VAL A 161 1.01 4.72 3.88
N LEU A 162 0.08 4.85 4.82
CA LEU A 162 -1.29 5.25 4.55
C LEU A 162 -1.52 6.69 4.94
N VAL A 163 -2.30 7.39 4.11
CA VAL A 163 -2.66 8.79 4.28
C VAL A 163 -4.13 8.85 4.70
N GLY A 164 -4.41 8.51 5.97
CA GLY A 164 -5.77 8.21 6.42
C GLY A 164 -6.41 7.08 5.60
N ASP A 165 -7.69 7.21 5.29
CA ASP A 165 -8.42 6.27 4.41
C ASP A 165 -8.38 6.68 2.93
N ARG A 166 -7.55 7.67 2.57
CA ARG A 166 -7.54 8.27 1.22
C ARG A 166 -6.66 7.51 0.25
N ALA A 167 -5.45 7.16 0.68
CA ALA A 167 -4.44 6.59 -0.19
C ALA A 167 -3.44 5.72 0.58
N ILE A 168 -2.85 4.77 -0.12
CA ILE A 168 -1.68 4.00 0.30
C ILE A 168 -0.52 4.31 -0.65
N ILE A 169 0.68 4.46 -0.10
CA ILE A 169 1.93 4.65 -0.84
C ILE A 169 2.84 3.47 -0.50
N ILE A 170 3.21 2.68 -1.50
CA ILE A 170 4.03 1.47 -1.33
C ILE A 170 5.40 1.71 -1.94
N ASP A 171 6.45 1.33 -1.20
CA ASP A 171 7.83 1.38 -1.67
C ASP A 171 8.27 0.03 -2.23
N PHE A 172 8.36 -0.05 -3.56
CA PHE A 172 8.84 -1.24 -4.27
C PHE A 172 10.36 -1.25 -4.48
N THR A 173 11.12 -0.28 -3.95
CA THR A 173 12.60 -0.26 -4.10
C THR A 173 13.29 -1.53 -3.59
N PRO A 174 12.83 -2.24 -2.54
CA PRO A 174 13.42 -3.54 -2.16
C PRO A 174 13.36 -4.61 -3.25
N LYS A 175 12.47 -4.44 -4.24
CA LYS A 175 12.31 -5.32 -5.41
C LYS A 175 12.83 -4.69 -6.70
N GLY A 176 13.50 -3.53 -6.63
CA GLY A 176 13.95 -2.77 -7.80
C GLY A 176 12.85 -1.95 -8.50
N GLY A 177 11.69 -1.79 -7.85
CA GLY A 177 10.58 -0.98 -8.35
C GLY A 177 10.60 0.48 -7.85
N PRO A 178 9.54 1.25 -8.16
CA PRO A 178 9.43 2.64 -7.73
C PRO A 178 9.15 2.77 -6.22
N ARG A 179 9.60 3.88 -5.63
CA ARG A 179 9.42 4.18 -4.20
C ARG A 179 8.01 4.67 -3.84
N ASP A 180 7.35 5.30 -4.79
CA ASP A 180 6.18 6.16 -4.59
C ASP A 180 4.97 5.61 -5.35
N PHE A 181 4.68 4.33 -5.14
CA PHE A 181 3.59 3.66 -5.86
C PHE A 181 2.26 3.85 -5.13
N THR A 182 1.51 4.87 -5.58
CA THR A 182 0.28 5.33 -4.92
C THR A 182 -0.96 4.58 -5.41
N GLY A 183 -1.72 4.03 -4.46
CA GLY A 183 -3.03 3.43 -4.66
C GLY A 183 -4.13 4.12 -3.86
N VAL A 184 -5.36 4.08 -4.38
CA VAL A 184 -6.57 4.60 -3.74
C VAL A 184 -7.62 3.50 -3.61
N LEU A 185 -8.52 3.60 -2.63
CA LEU A 185 -9.64 2.67 -2.54
C LEU A 185 -10.63 2.91 -3.68
N ASP A 186 -11.05 1.82 -4.31
CA ASP A 186 -12.11 1.75 -5.30
C ASP A 186 -13.10 0.67 -4.86
N GLY A 187 -14.03 1.09 -3.99
CA GLY A 187 -14.85 0.19 -3.18
C GLY A 187 -13.99 -0.56 -2.16
N LYS A 188 -13.93 -1.89 -2.28
CA LYS A 188 -13.06 -2.75 -1.46
C LYS A 188 -11.68 -2.97 -2.07
N ASN A 189 -11.47 -2.56 -3.32
CA ASN A 189 -10.25 -2.84 -4.09
C ASN A 189 -9.28 -1.67 -3.98
N ILE A 190 -8.02 -1.88 -4.34
CA ILE A 190 -7.04 -0.80 -4.47
C ILE A 190 -6.78 -0.57 -5.95
N LYS A 191 -6.91 0.67 -6.41
CA LYS A 191 -6.57 1.09 -7.77
C LYS A 191 -5.31 1.94 -7.73
N PHE A 192 -4.28 1.56 -8.48
CA PHE A 192 -3.04 2.31 -8.59
C PHE A 192 -3.15 3.39 -9.65
N LEU A 193 -2.73 4.61 -9.29
CA LEU A 193 -2.91 5.79 -10.14
C LEU A 193 -1.91 5.84 -11.30
N ARG A 194 -0.76 5.19 -11.14
CA ARG A 194 0.34 5.26 -12.12
C ARG A 194 0.11 4.37 -13.34
N ASP A 195 -0.33 3.13 -13.13
CA ASP A 195 -0.49 2.11 -14.18
C ASP A 195 -1.96 1.69 -14.39
N GLY A 196 -2.86 2.15 -13.53
CA GLY A 196 -4.27 1.75 -13.57
C GLY A 196 -4.52 0.32 -13.08
N ASN A 197 -3.49 -0.39 -12.58
CA ASN A 197 -3.66 -1.74 -12.06
C ASN A 197 -4.62 -1.72 -10.87
N LYS A 198 -5.46 -2.75 -10.79
CA LYS A 198 -6.42 -2.92 -9.71
C LYS A 198 -6.09 -4.19 -8.96
N TRP A 199 -5.91 -4.04 -7.66
CA TRP A 199 -5.76 -5.13 -6.72
C TRP A 199 -7.10 -5.43 -6.07
N PRO A 200 -7.83 -6.48 -6.54
CA PRO A 200 -9.06 -6.88 -5.89
C PRO A 200 -8.80 -7.50 -4.53
N ARG A 201 -9.67 -7.18 -3.58
CA ARG A 201 -9.69 -7.81 -2.25
C ARG A 201 -10.22 -9.23 -2.34
N ILE A 202 -9.58 -10.18 -1.66
CA ILE A 202 -9.89 -11.62 -1.75
C ILE A 202 -10.22 -12.29 -0.42
N ASP A 203 -10.19 -11.55 0.69
CA ASP A 203 -10.66 -11.98 2.01
C ASP A 203 -12.13 -11.62 2.28
#